data_AF-A0A442FRT7-F1
#
_entry.id   AF-A0A442FRT7-F1
#
_cell.length_a   1.000
_cell.length_b   1.000
_cell.length_c   1.000
_cell.angle_alpha   90.00
_cell.angle_beta   90.00
_cell.angle_gamma   90.00
#
_symmetry.space_group_name_H-M   'P 1'
#
loop_
_entity.id
_entity.type
_entity.pdbx_description
1 polymer ?
#
loop_
_entity_poly.entity_id
_entity_poly.type
_entity_poly.pdbx_seq_one_letter_code
_entity_poly.pdbx_strand_id
1 'polypeptide(L)' 'MMIKGGETVPAPTHPASEFLAYETECRSALKPLLAGLLDAAEAAGWNRRTVASTLMFLAAQQVSATETSARS' A
#
# COMPACT_ATOMS: atom_id res chain seq x y z
N MET A 1 -19.49 -6.93 5.63
CA MET A 1 -19.08 -5.89 4.67
C MET A 1 -17.99 -6.50 3.81
N MET A 2 -18.29 -6.81 2.55
CA MET A 2 -17.32 -7.44 1.65
C MET A 2 -16.30 -6.39 1.22
N ILE A 3 -15.02 -6.64 1.47
CA ILE A 3 -13.92 -5.90 0.85
C ILE A 3 -14.06 -6.25 -0.63
N LYS A 4 -14.51 -5.29 -1.46
CA LYS A 4 -14.71 -5.51 -2.88
C LYS A 4 -13.33 -5.63 -3.53
N GLY A 5 -12.76 -6.85 -3.47
CA GLY A 5 -11.55 -7.21 -4.18
C GLY A 5 -11.79 -6.99 -5.67
N GLY A 6 -11.13 -5.99 -6.25
CA GLY A 6 -11.33 -5.66 -7.66
C GLY A 6 -10.63 -4.41 -8.17
N GLU A 7 -10.03 -3.59 -7.31
CA GLU A 7 -9.22 -2.47 -7.77
C GLU A 7 -7.78 -2.95 -7.99
N THR A 8 -7.47 -3.31 -9.23
CA THR A 8 -6.10 -3.66 -9.66
C THR A 8 -5.21 -2.42 -9.61
N VAL A 9 -3.99 -2.54 -9.10
CA VAL A 9 -2.99 -1.48 -9.20
C VAL A 9 -2.58 -1.35 -10.68
N PRO A 10 -2.77 -0.19 -11.33
CA PRO A 10 -2.32 0.00 -12.71
C PRO A 10 -0.80 -0.12 -12.81
N ALA A 11 -0.31 -0.64 -13.94
CA ALA A 11 1.11 -0.65 -14.24
C ALA A 11 1.66 0.78 -14.36
N PRO A 12 2.90 1.04 -13.91
CA PRO A 12 3.53 2.35 -14.08
C PRO A 12 3.69 2.67 -15.57
N THR A 13 3.55 3.95 -15.93
CA THR A 13 3.80 4.41 -17.31
C THR A 13 5.18 5.05 -17.47
N HIS A 14 5.78 5.50 -16.37
CA HIS A 14 7.18 5.97 -16.33
C HIS A 14 8.12 4.86 -15.81
N PRO A 15 9.39 4.81 -16.27
CA PRO A 15 10.37 3.90 -15.71
C PRO A 15 10.80 4.33 -14.29
N ALA A 16 11.26 3.38 -13.48
CA ALA A 16 11.71 3.65 -12.11
C ALA A 16 12.90 4.64 -12.02
N SER A 17 13.67 4.80 -13.11
CA SER A 17 14.73 5.81 -13.21
C SER A 17 14.20 7.26 -13.19
N GLU A 18 12.95 7.46 -13.59
CA GLU A 18 12.27 8.76 -13.55
C GLU A 18 11.57 8.94 -12.20
N PHE A 19 12.37 9.03 -11.14
CA PHE A 19 11.93 8.92 -9.75
C PHE A 19 10.66 9.74 -9.42
N LEU A 20 10.64 11.04 -9.76
CA LEU A 20 9.50 11.92 -9.41
C LEU A 20 8.20 11.55 -10.13
N ALA A 21 8.29 11.17 -11.41
CA ALA A 21 7.12 10.77 -12.19
C ALA A 21 6.61 9.41 -11.71
N TYR A 22 7.51 8.44 -11.57
CA TYR A 22 7.21 7.09 -11.05
C TYR A 22 6.58 7.13 -9.65
N GLU A 23 7.15 7.93 -8.74
CA GLU A 23 6.64 8.08 -7.38
C GLU A 23 5.24 8.71 -7.36
N THR A 24 5.00 9.70 -8.23
CA THR A 24 3.69 10.36 -8.33
C THR A 24 2.62 9.42 -8.87
N GLU A 25 2.95 8.59 -9.86
CA GLU A 25 2.06 7.54 -10.35
C GLU A 25 1.75 6.51 -9.26
N CYS A 26 2.79 6.02 -8.59
CA CYS A 26 2.64 5.04 -7.51
C CYS A 26 1.71 5.57 -6.40
N ARG A 27 1.90 6.82 -5.95
CA ARG A 27 1.00 7.44 -4.98
C ARG A 27 -0.43 7.54 -5.49
N SER A 28 -0.62 7.97 -6.74
CA SER A 28 -1.94 8.17 -7.33
C SER A 28 -2.69 6.84 -7.46
N ALA A 29 -1.99 5.78 -7.86
CA ALA A 29 -2.52 4.43 -7.98
C ALA A 29 -2.92 3.82 -6.62
N LEU A 30 -2.09 4.01 -5.59
CA LEU A 30 -2.29 3.37 -4.28
C LEU A 30 -3.22 4.15 -3.33
N LYS A 31 -3.36 5.47 -3.51
CA LYS A 31 -4.18 6.33 -2.65
C LYS A 31 -5.63 5.85 -2.47
N PRO A 32 -6.41 5.53 -3.53
CA PRO A 32 -7.80 5.07 -3.36
C PRO A 32 -7.87 3.73 -2.62
N LEU A 33 -6.96 2.79 -2.92
CA LEU A 33 -6.88 1.48 -2.26
C LEU A 33 -6.62 1.62 -0.76
N LEU A 34 -5.64 2.46 -0.40
CA LEU A 34 -5.29 2.71 0.99
C LEU A 34 -6.45 3.38 1.74
N ALA A 35 -7.15 4.32 1.12
CA ALA A 35 -8.33 4.96 1.71
C ALA A 35 -9.44 3.94 1.98
N GLY A 36 -9.76 3.07 1.00
CA GLY A 36 -10.77 2.03 1.15
C GLY A 36 -10.44 1.03 2.26
N LEU A 37 -9.16 0.64 2.39
CA LEU A 37 -8.72 -0.23 3.48
C LEU A 37 -8.84 0.44 4.87
N LEU A 38 -8.45 1.71 4.97
CA LEU A 38 -8.58 2.48 6.22
C LEU A 38 -10.06 2.65 6.61
N ASP A 39 -10.92 2.96 5.64
CA ASP A 39 -12.36 3.10 5.87
C ASP A 39 -13.00 1.78 6.30
N ALA A 40 -12.62 0.66 5.68
CA ALA A 40 -13.11 -0.66 6.07
C ALA A 40 -12.67 -1.06 7.49
N ALA A 41 -11.43 -0.76 7.86
CA ALA A 41 -10.93 -1.02 9.21
C ALA A 41 -11.63 -0.14 10.25
N GLU A 42 -11.83 1.14 9.95
CA GLU A 42 -12.56 2.06 10.82
C GLU A 42 -14.02 1.64 11.00
N ALA A 43 -14.70 1.21 9.92
CA ALA A 43 -16.06 0.67 9.99
C ALA A 43 -16.16 -0.62 10.82
N ALA A 44 -15.07 -1.37 10.95
CA ALA A 44 -14.97 -2.53 11.84
C ALA A 44 -14.65 -2.15 13.31
N GLY A 45 -14.52 -0.86 13.62
CA GLY A 45 -14.29 -0.35 14.98
C GLY A 45 -12.83 -0.05 15.32
N TRP A 46 -11.90 -0.17 14.37
CA TRP A 46 -10.49 0.14 14.62
C TRP A 46 -10.21 1.63 14.61
N ASN A 47 -9.25 2.09 15.43
CA ASN A 47 -8.76 3.46 15.36
C ASN A 47 -7.96 3.67 14.06
N ARG A 48 -8.39 4.62 13.23
CA ARG A 48 -7.78 4.91 11.91
C ARG A 48 -6.28 5.20 11.98
N ARG A 49 -5.81 5.94 12.99
CA ARG A 49 -4.38 6.27 13.17
C ARG A 49 -3.57 5.01 13.50
N THR A 50 -4.10 4.15 14.37
CA THR A 50 -3.48 2.87 14.70
C THR A 50 -3.36 2.00 13.44
N VAL A 51 -4.43 1.86 12.67
CA VAL A 51 -4.42 1.09 11.40
C VAL A 51 -3.34 1.63 10.46
N ALA A 52 -3.26 2.95 10.26
CA ALA A 52 -2.24 3.55 9.40
C ALA A 52 -0.82 3.20 9.84
N SER A 53 -0.50 3.33 11.14
CA SER A 53 0.82 2.96 11.67
C SER A 53 1.12 1.46 11.53
N THR A 54 0.11 0.61 11.73
CA THR A 54 0.24 -0.84 11.55
C THR A 54 0.51 -1.18 10.08
N LEU A 55 -0.18 -0.56 9.13
CA LEU A 55 0.06 -0.78 7.70
C LEU A 55 1.48 -0.39 7.28
N MET A 56 1.99 0.76 7.77
CA MET A 56 3.37 1.16 7.53
C MET A 56 4.37 0.13 8.09
N PHE A 57 4.15 -0.33 9.32
CA PHE A 57 5.01 -1.34 9.96
C PHE A 57 4.97 -2.68 9.22
N LEU A 58 3.80 -3.15 8.80
CA LEU A 58 3.64 -4.39 8.03
C LEU A 58 4.33 -4.28 6.66
N ALA A 59 4.18 -3.14 5.96
CA ALA A 59 4.85 -2.91 4.68
C ALA A 59 6.39 -2.95 4.82
N ALA A 60 6.93 -2.25 5.82
CA ALA A 60 8.37 -2.25 6.08
C ALA A 60 8.90 -3.65 6.41
N GLN A 61 8.21 -4.39 7.28
CA GLN A 61 8.61 -5.75 7.63
C GLN A 61 8.61 -6.71 6.43
N GLN A 62 7.62 -6.61 5.55
CA GLN A 62 7.55 -7.46 4.36
C GLN A 62 8.74 -7.21 3.43
N VAL A 63 9.08 -5.94 3.18
CA VAL A 63 10.23 -5.58 2.34
C VAL A 63 11.53 -6.12 2.95
N SER A 64 11.76 -5.93 4.26
CA SER A 64 12.96 -6.43 4.94
C SER A 64 13.07 -7.96 4.97
N ALA A 65 11.94 -8.67 5.11
CA ALA A 65 11.90 -10.12 5.06
C ALA A 65 12.26 -10.64 3.65
N THR A 66 11.72 -10.01 2.61
CA THR A 66 12.05 -10.32 1.21
C THR A 66 13.53 -10.09 0.90
N GLU A 67 14.12 -8.99 1.37
CA GLU A 67 15.55 -8.71 1.19
C GLU A 67 16.46 -9.76 1.86
N THR A 68 16.04 -10.27 3.02
CA THR A 68 16.78 -11.32 3.74
C THR A 68 16.73 -12.64 2.98
N SER A 69 15.57 -13.02 2.44
CA SER A 69 15.40 -14.23 1.63
C SER A 69 16.10 -14.18 0.28
N ALA A 70 16.28 -12.99 -0.32
CA ALA A 70 17.00 -12.84 -1.58
C ALA A 70 18.54 -12.92 -1.41
N ARG A 71 19.03 -12.85 -0.17
CA ARG A 71 20.47 -12.86 0.16
C ARG A 71 20.97 -14.22 0.64
N SER A 72 20.07 -15.11 1.07
CA SER A 72 20.33 -16.49 1.51
C SER A 72 20.28 -17.48 0.34
#